data_AF-A0AAD9CA16-F1
#
_entry.id   AF-A0AAD9CA16-F1
#
_cell.length_a   1.000
_cell.length_b   1.000
_cell.length_c   1.000
_cell.angle_alpha   90.00
_cell.angle_beta   90.00
_cell.angle_gamma   90.00
#
_symmetry.space_group_name_H-M   'P 1'
#
loop_
_entity.id
_entity.type
_entity.pdbx_description
1 polymer ?
#
loop_
_entity_poly.entity_id
_entity_poly.type
_entity_poly.pdbx_seq_one_letter_code
_entity_poly.pdbx_strand_id
1 'polypeptide(L)'
;MPVCCVVYGCSNRSGREKNKRFYRVLKVVVHKAEKFKKLTEERQKKWLSNLHLRSGGAESSNARVCSDHFIRGCPSALGDVESVDWAPTVSLGYHTTSKPRSEASLRREQRMELKEDQQRQSECAEALLDLLQTTESPEPTQPPSDSPQPEDTSGILNDQQDAGCQTDLTMEDIERMEDVLRQNTTELGDLRTKALDTQFNQESFENNEEKTKFYTGLPNFLVLLQVFQLCEPYITLSVVPLE
;
A
#
# COMPACT_ATOMS: atom_id res chain seq x y z
N MET A 1 1.51 25.42 -11.22
CA MET A 1 1.23 24.16 -10.49
C MET A 1 2.44 23.78 -9.64
N PRO A 2 2.26 23.29 -8.41
CA PRO A 2 3.36 22.76 -7.59
C PRO A 2 3.93 21.47 -8.20
N VAL A 3 5.24 21.28 -8.09
CA VAL A 3 5.92 20.06 -8.56
C VAL A 3 5.98 19.04 -7.44
N CYS A 4 5.44 17.84 -7.67
CA CYS A 4 5.57 16.70 -6.77
C CYS A 4 6.78 15.84 -7.13
N CYS A 5 7.38 15.16 -6.15
CA CYS A 5 8.32 14.08 -6.44
C CYS A 5 7.59 12.85 -6.98
N VAL A 6 8.19 12.18 -7.98
CA VAL A 6 7.64 10.98 -8.63
C VAL A 6 8.03 9.66 -7.92
N VAL A 7 8.97 9.71 -6.97
CA VAL A 7 9.47 8.52 -6.27
C VAL A 7 8.39 7.97 -5.33
N TYR A 8 8.25 6.65 -5.32
CA TYR A 8 7.25 5.95 -4.51
C TYR A 8 7.38 6.29 -3.02
N GLY A 9 6.26 6.63 -2.37
CA GLY A 9 6.22 7.03 -0.97
C GLY A 9 6.90 8.38 -0.64
N CYS A 10 7.28 9.19 -1.64
CA CYS A 10 7.87 10.50 -1.43
C CYS A 10 6.80 11.61 -1.46
N SER A 11 6.59 12.30 -0.33
CA SER A 11 5.58 13.37 -0.20
C SER A 11 6.12 14.78 -0.51
N ASN A 12 7.39 14.91 -0.94
CA ASN A 12 8.04 16.19 -1.21
C ASN A 12 7.36 16.93 -2.38
N ARG A 13 7.02 18.21 -2.17
CA ARG A 13 6.38 19.11 -3.15
C ARG A 13 7.02 20.50 -3.13
N SER A 14 7.33 21.07 -4.28
CA SER A 14 8.03 22.35 -4.41
C SER A 14 7.34 23.56 -3.75
N GLY A 15 6.03 23.47 -3.49
CA GLY A 15 5.28 24.50 -2.76
C GLY A 15 5.44 24.44 -1.23
N ARG A 16 5.78 23.27 -0.68
CA ARG A 16 5.98 23.04 0.77
C ARG A 16 7.47 23.03 1.09
N GLU A 17 8.24 22.15 0.46
CA GLU A 17 9.68 22.03 0.65
C GLU A 17 10.47 22.98 -0.28
N LYS A 18 10.44 24.29 0.02
CA LYS A 18 11.15 25.33 -0.75
C LYS A 18 12.67 25.13 -0.85
N ASN A 19 13.26 24.44 0.13
CA ASN A 19 14.71 24.19 0.20
C ASN A 19 15.16 23.01 -0.67
N LYS A 20 14.24 22.21 -1.23
CA LYS A 20 14.56 21.02 -2.02
C LYS A 20 14.56 21.33 -3.52
N ARG A 21 15.52 20.75 -4.23
CA ARG A 21 15.67 20.92 -5.69
C ARG A 21 14.96 19.78 -6.42
N PHE A 22 14.27 20.07 -7.51
CA PHE A 22 13.45 19.11 -8.26
C PHE A 22 13.98 18.91 -9.69
N TYR A 23 14.72 17.82 -9.88
CA TYR A 23 15.40 17.46 -11.12
C TYR A 23 14.42 16.76 -12.08
N ARG A 24 14.43 17.18 -13.35
CA ARG A 24 13.57 16.60 -14.38
C ARG A 24 14.16 15.26 -14.83
N VAL A 25 13.33 14.22 -14.93
CA VAL A 25 13.71 12.99 -15.63
C VAL A 25 14.08 13.37 -17.07
N LEU A 26 15.27 12.99 -17.55
CA LEU A 26 15.77 13.53 -18.82
C LEU A 26 14.89 13.08 -19.99
N LYS A 27 14.51 14.05 -20.85
CA LYS A 27 13.93 13.78 -22.17
C LYS A 27 15.07 13.54 -23.16
N VAL A 28 14.98 12.49 -23.97
CA VAL A 28 15.94 12.24 -25.07
C VAL A 28 15.95 13.44 -26.02
N VAL A 29 17.11 14.07 -26.18
CA VAL A 29 17.28 15.21 -27.10
C VAL A 29 17.72 14.68 -28.45
N VAL A 30 16.76 14.51 -29.35
CA VAL A 30 16.95 13.88 -30.67
C VAL A 30 17.86 14.70 -31.60
N HIS A 31 17.95 16.03 -31.41
CA HIS A 31 18.70 16.95 -32.28
C HIS A 31 20.18 17.17 -31.90
N LYS A 32 20.77 16.31 -31.07
CA LYS A 32 22.20 16.39 -30.69
C LYS A 32 23.00 15.22 -31.27
N ALA A 33 24.32 15.39 -31.32
CA ALA A 33 25.25 14.38 -31.82
C ALA A 33 25.02 12.98 -31.20
N GLU A 34 25.21 11.94 -32.01
CA GLU A 34 24.93 10.53 -31.70
C GLU A 34 25.37 10.08 -30.29
N LYS A 35 26.58 10.49 -29.87
CA LYS A 35 27.14 10.17 -28.54
C LYS A 35 26.32 10.74 -27.39
N PHE A 36 25.82 11.97 -27.51
CA PHE A 36 24.95 12.61 -26.51
C PHE A 36 23.57 11.96 -26.45
N LYS A 37 23.04 11.53 -27.59
CA LYS A 37 21.77 10.81 -27.67
C LYS A 37 21.87 9.48 -26.89
N LYS A 38 22.86 8.65 -27.19
CA LYS A 38 23.11 7.35 -26.50
C LYS A 38 23.26 7.52 -24.99
N LEU A 39 24.14 8.43 -24.53
CA LEU A 39 24.32 8.70 -23.08
C LEU A 39 23.02 9.19 -22.40
N THR A 40 22.19 9.95 -23.11
CA THR A 40 20.90 10.42 -22.56
C THR A 40 19.89 9.28 -22.46
N GLU A 41 19.85 8.39 -23.45
CA GLU A 41 18.99 7.19 -23.46
C GLU A 41 19.40 6.18 -22.38
N GLU A 42 20.70 5.91 -22.21
CA GLU A 42 21.25 5.06 -21.14
C GLU A 42 20.91 5.62 -19.76
N ARG A 43 21.14 6.94 -19.57
CA ARG A 43 20.80 7.61 -18.31
C ARG A 43 19.30 7.55 -18.03
N GLN A 44 18.46 7.78 -19.04
CA GLN A 44 17.01 7.67 -18.90
C GLN A 44 16.62 6.25 -18.50
N LYS A 45 17.08 5.21 -19.21
CA LYS A 45 16.83 3.80 -18.87
C LYS A 45 17.19 3.47 -17.42
N LYS A 46 18.37 3.92 -16.94
CA LYS A 46 18.80 3.72 -15.55
C LYS A 46 17.87 4.44 -14.55
N TRP A 47 17.43 5.66 -14.86
CA TRP A 47 16.43 6.35 -14.02
C TRP A 47 15.10 5.60 -13.98
N LEU A 48 14.60 5.08 -15.10
CA LEU A 48 13.30 4.39 -15.14
C LEU A 48 13.34 3.04 -14.41
N SER A 49 14.45 2.32 -14.54
CA SER A 49 14.72 1.09 -13.79
C SER A 49 14.72 1.36 -12.28
N ASN A 50 15.50 2.32 -11.80
CA ASN A 50 15.59 2.64 -10.37
C ASN A 50 14.26 3.17 -9.79
N LEU A 51 13.52 3.96 -10.56
CA LEU A 51 12.24 4.54 -10.15
C LEU A 51 11.04 3.59 -10.37
N HIS A 52 11.28 2.36 -10.84
CA HIS A 52 10.26 1.37 -11.27
C HIS A 52 9.09 2.00 -12.05
N LEU A 53 9.40 2.99 -12.89
CA LEU A 53 8.41 3.84 -13.51
C LEU A 53 8.01 3.25 -14.88
N ARG A 54 6.74 2.84 -15.03
CA ARG A 54 6.20 2.41 -16.34
C ARG A 54 6.46 3.51 -17.39
N SER A 55 6.73 3.12 -18.64
CA SER A 55 7.11 4.03 -19.73
C SER A 55 6.18 5.24 -19.87
N GLY A 56 4.85 5.04 -19.79
CA GLY A 56 3.87 6.14 -19.82
C GLY A 56 3.99 7.14 -18.65
N GLY A 57 4.53 6.74 -17.49
CA GLY A 57 4.85 7.64 -16.37
C GLY A 57 6.16 8.40 -16.58
N ALA A 58 7.15 7.76 -17.23
CA ALA A 58 8.40 8.38 -17.66
C ALA A 58 8.22 9.43 -18.76
N GLU A 59 7.29 9.16 -19.67
CA GLU A 59 6.87 10.02 -20.78
C GLU A 59 6.03 11.21 -20.30
N SER A 60 5.51 11.17 -19.07
CA SER A 60 4.95 12.36 -18.44
C SER A 60 6.05 13.42 -18.35
N SER A 61 5.97 14.41 -19.24
CA SER A 61 7.03 15.42 -19.43
C SER A 61 7.38 16.20 -18.16
N ASN A 62 6.53 16.13 -17.14
CA ASN A 62 6.66 16.78 -15.85
C ASN A 62 7.16 15.87 -14.71
N ALA A 63 7.59 14.63 -14.99
CA ALA A 63 8.20 13.73 -14.00
C ALA A 63 9.46 14.36 -13.37
N ARG A 64 9.50 14.39 -12.03
CA ARG A 64 10.49 15.13 -11.24
C ARG A 64 10.93 14.34 -10.01
N VAL A 65 12.22 14.34 -9.73
CA VAL A 65 12.84 13.68 -8.57
C VAL A 65 13.43 14.77 -7.67
N CYS A 66 13.17 14.73 -6.36
CA CYS A 66 13.75 15.70 -5.43
C CYS A 66 15.21 15.35 -5.08
N SER A 67 15.93 16.32 -4.52
CA SER A 67 17.34 16.21 -4.08
C SER A 67 17.63 14.98 -3.21
N ASP A 68 16.70 14.60 -2.33
CA ASP A 68 16.87 13.54 -1.32
C ASP A 68 17.18 12.14 -1.88
N HIS A 69 16.99 11.93 -3.19
CA HIS A 69 17.25 10.65 -3.86
C HIS A 69 18.65 10.54 -4.50
N PHE A 70 19.48 11.57 -4.29
CA PHE A 70 20.88 11.67 -4.69
C PHE A 70 21.74 11.89 -3.45
N ILE A 71 22.88 11.22 -3.36
CA ILE A 71 23.84 11.31 -2.25
C ILE A 71 24.35 12.75 -2.10
N ARG A 72 24.76 13.38 -3.21
CA ARG A 72 25.20 14.80 -3.24
C ARG A 72 24.04 15.79 -3.38
N GLY A 73 22.79 15.32 -3.26
CA GLY A 73 21.59 16.14 -3.42
C GLY A 73 21.30 16.58 -4.86
N CYS A 74 22.10 16.16 -5.85
CA CYS A 74 21.93 16.50 -7.26
C CYS A 74 22.41 15.38 -8.20
N PRO A 75 21.85 15.28 -9.42
CA PRO A 75 22.37 14.38 -10.44
C PRO A 75 23.74 14.84 -10.96
N SER A 76 24.67 13.91 -11.17
CA SER A 76 25.99 14.21 -11.77
C SER A 76 25.91 14.62 -13.25
N ALA A 77 27.02 15.04 -13.87
CA ALA A 77 26.99 15.45 -15.28
C ALA A 77 26.67 14.25 -16.19
N LEU A 78 26.27 14.53 -17.45
CA LEU A 78 25.86 13.47 -18.37
C LEU A 78 27.02 12.51 -18.71
N GLY A 79 28.25 13.02 -18.79
CA GLY A 79 29.46 12.22 -19.06
C GLY A 79 29.98 11.43 -17.85
N ASP A 80 29.53 11.73 -16.64
CA ASP A 80 30.01 11.10 -15.40
C ASP A 80 29.27 9.77 -15.14
N VAL A 81 29.33 8.84 -16.10
CA VAL A 81 28.52 7.61 -16.11
C VAL A 81 28.78 6.71 -14.90
N GLU A 82 30.02 6.71 -14.40
CA GLU A 82 30.46 5.95 -13.23
C GLU A 82 30.01 6.55 -11.88
N SER A 83 29.48 7.78 -11.87
CA SER A 83 29.02 8.42 -10.64
C SER A 83 27.82 7.70 -10.05
N VAL A 84 27.84 7.47 -8.73
CA VAL A 84 26.70 6.92 -7.98
C VAL A 84 25.45 7.83 -8.11
N ASP A 85 25.66 9.14 -8.25
CA ASP A 85 24.62 10.15 -8.49
C ASP A 85 24.28 10.38 -9.96
N TRP A 86 24.74 9.51 -10.88
CA TRP A 86 24.32 9.58 -12.28
C TRP A 86 22.83 9.25 -12.42
N ALA A 87 22.28 8.40 -11.55
CA ALA A 87 20.85 8.09 -11.42
C ALA A 87 20.41 8.14 -9.94
N PRO A 88 19.12 8.42 -9.63
CA PRO A 88 18.63 8.37 -8.26
C PRO A 88 18.72 6.94 -7.73
N THR A 89 19.37 6.77 -6.59
CA THR A 89 19.63 5.47 -5.94
C THR A 89 19.16 5.44 -4.49
N VAL A 90 19.01 6.60 -3.85
CA VAL A 90 18.75 6.73 -2.41
C VAL A 90 17.24 6.78 -2.13
N SER A 91 16.80 6.07 -1.08
CA SER A 91 15.44 6.18 -0.51
C SER A 91 14.31 6.02 -1.55
N LEU A 92 14.45 5.08 -2.48
CA LEU A 92 13.54 4.88 -3.61
C LEU A 92 12.14 4.34 -3.22
N GLY A 93 11.96 3.93 -1.95
CA GLY A 93 10.66 3.56 -1.38
C GLY A 93 10.30 2.07 -1.46
N TYR A 94 11.15 1.24 -2.08
CA TYR A 94 10.90 -0.19 -2.31
C TYR A 94 11.49 -1.14 -1.26
N HIS A 95 12.31 -0.64 -0.32
CA HIS A 95 12.82 -1.48 0.76
C HIS A 95 11.73 -1.75 1.80
N THR A 96 11.33 -3.01 1.91
CA THR A 96 10.35 -3.54 2.86
C THR A 96 10.91 -3.67 4.27
N THR A 97 11.30 -2.54 4.85
CA THR A 97 11.31 -2.37 6.31
C THR A 97 10.43 -1.17 6.62
N SER A 98 9.43 -1.37 7.47
CA SER A 98 8.46 -0.35 7.84
C SER A 98 9.19 0.91 8.31
N LYS A 99 9.14 1.99 7.51
CA LYS A 99 9.68 3.30 7.93
C LYS A 99 9.07 3.65 9.28
N PRO A 100 9.85 4.11 10.28
CA PRO A 100 9.29 4.63 11.51
C PRO A 100 8.29 5.74 11.15
N ARG A 101 7.09 5.62 11.70
CA ARG A 101 5.94 6.44 11.33
C ARG A 101 6.27 7.90 11.62
N SER A 102 6.29 8.74 10.59
CA SER A 102 6.74 10.12 10.73
C SER A 102 5.89 10.89 11.74
N GLU A 103 6.49 11.82 12.47
CA GLU A 103 5.80 12.66 13.46
C GLU A 103 4.56 13.37 12.86
N ALA A 104 4.64 13.78 11.58
CA ALA A 104 3.51 14.35 10.85
C ALA A 104 2.39 13.34 10.51
N SER A 105 2.70 12.05 10.37
CA SER A 105 1.72 10.96 10.23
C SER A 105 1.03 10.66 11.55
N LEU A 106 1.78 10.64 12.66
CA LEU A 106 1.24 10.49 14.02
C LEU A 106 0.29 11.65 14.37
N ARG A 107 0.73 12.90 14.15
CA ARG A 107 -0.12 14.09 14.30
C ARG A 107 -1.31 14.13 13.34
N ARG A 108 -1.34 13.34 12.27
CA ARG A 108 -2.54 13.22 11.41
C ARG A 108 -3.53 12.26 12.03
N GLU A 109 -3.06 11.11 12.54
CA GLU A 109 -3.93 10.11 13.19
C GLU A 109 -4.61 10.69 14.43
N GLN A 110 -3.84 11.29 15.34
CA GLN A 110 -4.37 11.93 16.56
C GLN A 110 -5.44 12.99 16.29
N ARG A 111 -5.43 13.63 15.12
CA ARG A 111 -6.46 14.61 14.72
C ARG A 111 -7.69 13.98 14.05
N MET A 112 -7.55 12.77 13.49
CA MET A 112 -8.69 11.99 13.03
C MET A 112 -9.41 11.38 14.24
N GLU A 113 -8.65 10.73 15.13
CA GLU A 113 -9.09 10.14 16.39
C GLU A 113 -9.84 11.15 17.27
N LEU A 114 -9.22 12.31 17.57
CA LEU A 114 -9.87 13.39 18.32
C LEU A 114 -11.18 13.89 17.67
N LYS A 115 -11.28 13.85 16.33
CA LYS A 115 -12.50 14.27 15.63
C LYS A 115 -13.58 13.18 15.68
N GLU A 116 -13.20 11.92 15.61
CA GLU A 116 -14.12 10.79 15.79
C GLU A 116 -14.65 10.76 17.23
N ASP A 117 -13.80 10.98 18.23
CA ASP A 117 -14.22 11.09 19.64
C ASP A 117 -15.20 12.26 19.87
N GLN A 118 -14.94 13.43 19.28
CA GLN A 118 -15.86 14.56 19.35
C GLN A 118 -17.20 14.24 18.67
N GLN A 119 -17.18 13.57 17.52
CA GLN A 119 -18.39 13.16 16.80
C GLN A 119 -19.22 12.15 17.64
N ARG A 120 -18.58 11.12 18.20
CA ARG A 120 -19.20 10.15 19.11
C ARG A 120 -19.78 10.83 20.36
N GLN A 121 -19.08 11.83 20.92
CA GLN A 121 -19.58 12.61 22.06
C GLN A 121 -20.80 13.46 21.70
N SER A 122 -20.83 14.09 20.53
CA SER A 122 -22.02 14.81 20.06
C SER A 122 -23.21 13.88 19.81
N GLU A 123 -22.99 12.71 19.20
CA GLU A 123 -24.04 11.71 18.95
C GLU A 123 -24.62 11.17 20.27
N CYS A 124 -23.77 10.87 21.26
CA CYS A 124 -24.24 10.50 22.60
C CYS A 124 -25.00 11.64 23.30
N ALA A 125 -24.57 12.90 23.15
CA ALA A 125 -25.26 14.04 23.76
C ALA A 125 -26.63 14.30 23.10
N GLU A 126 -26.73 14.17 21.78
CA GLU A 126 -27.97 14.29 21.02
C GLU A 126 -28.98 13.20 21.40
N ALA A 127 -28.54 11.94 21.48
CA ALA A 127 -29.36 10.82 21.93
C ALA A 127 -29.86 10.99 23.39
N LEU A 128 -29.07 11.60 24.27
CA LEU A 128 -29.51 11.89 25.65
C LEU A 128 -30.54 13.02 25.72
N LEU A 129 -30.54 13.98 24.80
CA LEU A 129 -31.53 15.06 24.74
C LEU A 129 -32.89 14.56 24.22
N ASP A 130 -32.90 13.68 23.22
CA ASP A 130 -34.10 13.03 22.68
C ASP A 130 -34.83 12.19 23.76
N LEU A 131 -34.07 11.47 24.58
CA LEU A 131 -34.59 10.72 25.74
C LEU A 131 -35.20 11.62 26.83
N LEU A 132 -34.72 12.86 26.99
CA LEU A 132 -35.30 13.79 27.96
C LEU A 132 -36.62 14.37 27.42
N GLN A 133 -36.69 14.72 26.13
CA GLN A 133 -37.91 15.24 25.50
C GLN A 133 -39.06 14.22 25.48
N THR A 134 -38.77 12.91 25.56
CA THR A 134 -39.79 11.86 25.70
C THR A 134 -40.30 11.65 27.13
N THR A 135 -39.74 12.34 28.14
CA THR A 135 -40.10 12.14 29.57
C THR A 135 -40.90 13.29 30.22
N GLU A 136 -41.03 14.45 29.58
CA GLU A 136 -41.85 15.56 30.11
C GLU A 136 -43.35 15.43 29.74
N SER A 137 -44.04 14.45 30.32
CA SER A 137 -45.52 14.50 30.45
C SER A 137 -46.10 13.65 31.60
N PRO A 138 -46.23 14.24 32.80
CA PRO A 138 -47.15 13.80 33.87
C PRO A 138 -48.32 14.83 34.03
N GLU A 139 -49.55 14.51 34.43
CA GLU A 139 -50.21 13.26 34.85
C GLU A 139 -51.78 13.41 34.71
N PRO A 140 -52.72 12.67 35.36
CA PRO A 140 -53.96 12.21 34.69
C PRO A 140 -55.29 12.77 35.27
N THR A 141 -56.46 12.32 34.78
CA THR A 141 -57.66 11.91 35.59
C THR A 141 -58.88 11.45 34.74
N GLN A 142 -59.13 10.13 34.78
CA GLN A 142 -60.41 9.36 34.79
C GLN A 142 -61.52 9.43 33.68
N PRO A 143 -62.28 8.30 33.49
CA PRO A 143 -63.39 8.08 32.50
C PRO A 143 -64.79 8.33 33.15
N PRO A 144 -66.01 8.00 32.58
CA PRO A 144 -66.33 7.07 31.46
C PRO A 144 -67.55 7.35 30.51
N SER A 145 -67.74 6.39 29.58
CA SER A 145 -69.02 5.80 29.10
C SER A 145 -69.51 6.02 27.65
N ASP A 146 -70.09 4.93 27.16
CA ASP A 146 -71.06 4.71 26.06
C ASP A 146 -70.65 4.86 24.58
N SER A 147 -70.59 3.70 23.92
CA SER A 147 -70.77 3.51 22.46
C SER A 147 -72.26 3.73 22.09
N PRO A 148 -72.62 4.10 20.83
CA PRO A 148 -72.48 3.19 19.68
C PRO A 148 -72.06 3.82 18.32
N GLN A 149 -71.61 2.96 17.39
CA GLN A 149 -71.47 3.19 15.93
C GLN A 149 -72.83 3.48 15.24
N PRO A 150 -72.92 3.84 13.94
CA PRO A 150 -71.89 3.91 12.86
C PRO A 150 -71.70 5.35 12.29
N GLU A 151 -71.22 5.69 11.07
CA GLU A 151 -70.81 4.98 9.83
C GLU A 151 -69.69 5.74 9.04
N ASP A 152 -69.09 5.02 8.08
CA ASP A 152 -68.50 5.43 6.78
C ASP A 152 -67.25 6.35 6.58
N THR A 153 -66.33 5.79 5.78
CA THR A 153 -65.40 6.45 4.80
C THR A 153 -64.37 7.49 5.28
N SER A 154 -63.13 7.03 5.48
CA SER A 154 -62.05 7.13 4.46
C SER A 154 -60.72 6.69 5.07
N GLY A 155 -59.89 5.97 4.30
CA GLY A 155 -58.75 5.24 4.86
C GLY A 155 -57.43 5.98 4.80
N ILE A 156 -56.45 5.47 5.55
CA ILE A 156 -55.06 5.36 5.09
C ILE A 156 -54.66 3.90 5.28
N LEU A 157 -54.11 3.30 4.23
CA LEU A 157 -53.62 1.92 4.24
C LEU A 157 -52.41 1.82 5.17
N ASN A 158 -52.36 0.76 5.98
CA ASN A 158 -51.21 0.43 6.80
C ASN A 158 -50.10 -0.11 5.89
N ASP A 159 -49.37 0.78 5.24
CA ASP A 159 -48.27 0.46 4.34
C ASP A 159 -47.04 0.04 5.15
N GLN A 160 -47.08 -1.20 5.66
CA GLN A 160 -45.88 -1.92 6.05
C GLN A 160 -45.09 -2.22 4.78
N GLN A 161 -44.34 -1.22 4.32
CA GLN A 161 -43.30 -1.43 3.33
C GLN A 161 -42.26 -2.36 3.95
N ASP A 162 -42.35 -3.64 3.59
CA ASP A 162 -41.20 -4.52 3.60
C ASP A 162 -40.13 -3.85 2.75
N ALA A 163 -39.20 -3.17 3.41
CA ALA A 163 -38.09 -2.47 2.78
C ALA A 163 -37.07 -3.51 2.33
N GLY A 164 -37.46 -4.29 1.33
CA GLY A 164 -36.61 -5.26 0.66
C GLY A 164 -35.39 -4.54 0.13
N CYS A 165 -34.27 -4.68 0.85
CA CYS A 165 -32.99 -4.17 0.39
C CYS A 165 -32.62 -4.87 -0.91
N GLN A 166 -32.86 -4.21 -2.03
CA GLN A 166 -32.33 -4.60 -3.31
C GLN A 166 -30.80 -4.64 -3.19
N THR A 167 -30.24 -5.85 -3.19
CA THR A 167 -28.80 -6.01 -3.35
C THR A 167 -28.46 -5.68 -4.80
N ASP A 168 -27.75 -4.58 -5.03
CA ASP A 168 -27.26 -4.14 -6.35
C ASP A 168 -26.09 -5.03 -6.86
N LEU A 169 -26.25 -6.35 -6.73
CA LEU A 169 -25.33 -7.38 -7.21
C LEU A 169 -26.16 -8.39 -8.01
N THR A 170 -25.91 -8.45 -9.32
CA THR A 170 -26.51 -9.47 -10.17
C THR A 170 -25.82 -10.81 -9.96
N MET A 171 -26.45 -11.91 -10.39
CA MET A 171 -25.84 -13.24 -10.37
C MET A 171 -24.50 -13.26 -11.15
N GLU A 172 -24.42 -12.50 -12.24
CA GLU A 172 -23.18 -12.34 -13.03
C GLU A 172 -22.07 -11.64 -12.21
N ASP A 173 -22.42 -10.68 -11.35
CA ASP A 173 -21.44 -10.00 -10.49
C ASP A 173 -20.88 -10.93 -9.41
N ILE A 174 -21.71 -11.86 -8.90
CA ILE A 174 -21.32 -12.89 -7.94
C ILE A 174 -20.39 -13.92 -8.62
N GLU A 175 -20.79 -14.47 -9.77
CA GLU A 175 -19.98 -15.42 -10.55
C GLU A 175 -18.60 -14.83 -10.91
N ARG A 176 -18.58 -13.57 -11.36
CA ARG A 176 -17.33 -12.84 -11.68
C ARG A 176 -16.45 -12.63 -10.46
N MET A 177 -17.05 -12.40 -9.28
CA MET A 177 -16.32 -12.27 -8.01
C MET A 177 -15.73 -13.61 -7.57
N GLU A 178 -16.46 -14.72 -7.73
CA GLU A 178 -15.94 -16.06 -7.47
C GLU A 178 -14.77 -16.42 -8.38
N ASP A 179 -14.84 -16.11 -9.69
CA ASP A 179 -13.73 -16.33 -10.62
C ASP A 179 -12.48 -15.54 -10.21
N VAL A 180 -12.65 -14.27 -9.83
CA VAL A 180 -11.56 -13.45 -9.30
C VAL A 180 -10.98 -14.04 -8.01
N LEU A 181 -11.80 -14.61 -7.11
CA LEU A 181 -11.33 -15.29 -5.90
C LEU A 181 -10.60 -16.61 -6.23
N ARG A 182 -11.10 -17.41 -7.17
CA ARG A 182 -10.45 -18.64 -7.67
C ARG A 182 -9.08 -18.33 -8.29
N GLN A 183 -9.01 -17.30 -9.14
CA GLN A 183 -7.77 -16.85 -9.77
C GLN A 183 -6.76 -16.35 -8.72
N ASN A 184 -7.15 -15.43 -7.85
CA ASN A 184 -6.26 -14.91 -6.79
C ASN A 184 -5.75 -16.03 -5.87
N THR A 185 -6.57 -17.02 -5.53
CA THR A 185 -6.15 -18.17 -4.70
C THR A 185 -5.09 -19.00 -5.42
N THR A 186 -5.24 -19.22 -6.72
CA THR A 186 -4.26 -19.93 -7.56
C THR A 186 -2.96 -19.14 -7.67
N GLU A 187 -3.02 -17.85 -7.98
CA GLU A 187 -1.85 -16.97 -8.09
C GLU A 187 -1.08 -16.85 -6.76
N LEU A 188 -1.78 -16.80 -5.62
CA LEU A 188 -1.15 -16.83 -4.30
C LEU A 188 -0.43 -18.15 -4.01
N GLY A 189 -0.96 -19.29 -4.47
CA GLY A 189 -0.30 -20.59 -4.41
C GLY A 189 1.01 -20.58 -5.22
N ASP A 190 0.91 -20.22 -6.51
CA ASP A 190 2.03 -20.10 -7.43
C ASP A 190 3.15 -19.18 -6.93
N LEU A 191 2.78 -18.02 -6.40
CA LEU A 191 3.72 -17.03 -5.86
C LEU A 191 4.40 -17.54 -4.59
N ARG A 192 3.70 -18.29 -3.72
CA ARG A 192 4.31 -18.94 -2.55
C ARG A 192 5.33 -20.00 -2.97
N THR A 193 5.00 -20.86 -3.93
CA THR A 193 5.93 -21.86 -4.47
C THR A 193 7.18 -21.21 -5.06
N LYS A 194 7.01 -20.17 -5.91
CA LYS A 194 8.14 -19.40 -6.49
C LYS A 194 8.96 -18.67 -5.42
N ALA A 195 8.33 -18.18 -4.35
CA ALA A 195 9.01 -17.54 -3.23
C ALA A 195 9.80 -18.55 -2.37
N LEU A 196 9.34 -19.79 -2.21
CA LEU A 196 10.11 -20.87 -1.59
C LEU A 196 11.28 -21.27 -2.48
N ASP A 197 11.07 -21.50 -3.78
CA ASP A 197 12.12 -21.91 -4.73
C ASP A 197 13.26 -20.89 -4.85
N THR A 198 13.00 -19.60 -4.64
CA THR A 198 14.02 -18.53 -4.68
C THR A 198 14.77 -18.33 -3.37
N GLN A 199 14.31 -18.89 -2.25
CA GLN A 199 14.97 -18.76 -0.95
C GLN A 199 16.07 -19.82 -0.73
N PHE A 200 17.14 -19.42 -0.03
CA PHE A 200 18.21 -20.33 0.41
C PHE A 200 18.06 -20.58 1.92
N ASN A 201 16.96 -21.22 2.31
CA ASN A 201 16.66 -21.63 3.68
C ASN A 201 16.51 -23.16 3.77
N GLN A 202 16.52 -23.70 4.98
CA GLN A 202 16.44 -25.15 5.23
C GLN A 202 15.20 -25.81 4.60
N GLU A 203 14.01 -25.27 4.88
CA GLU A 203 12.71 -25.77 4.40
C GLU A 203 12.63 -25.88 2.87
N SER A 204 13.25 -24.95 2.16
CA SER A 204 13.30 -24.91 0.69
C SER A 204 14.21 -25.98 0.07
N PHE A 205 15.20 -26.48 0.82
CA PHE A 205 16.02 -27.62 0.40
C PHE A 205 15.44 -28.96 0.89
N GLU A 206 14.80 -29.00 2.06
CA GLU A 206 14.17 -30.21 2.62
C GLU A 206 13.18 -30.87 1.66
N ASN A 207 12.35 -30.07 1.00
CA ASN A 207 11.29 -30.57 0.11
C ASN A 207 11.68 -30.60 -1.37
N ASN A 208 12.95 -30.32 -1.71
CA ASN A 208 13.41 -30.22 -3.10
C ASN A 208 14.81 -30.83 -3.30
N GLU A 209 14.84 -32.14 -3.62
CA GLU A 209 16.07 -32.89 -3.89
C GLU A 209 16.81 -32.39 -5.13
N GLU A 210 16.09 -32.00 -6.19
CA GLU A 210 16.69 -31.46 -7.42
C GLU A 210 17.46 -30.16 -7.14
N LYS A 211 16.86 -29.27 -6.34
CA LYS A 211 17.49 -28.04 -5.88
C LYS A 211 18.72 -28.31 -5.02
N THR A 212 18.65 -29.27 -4.09
CA THR A 212 19.82 -29.70 -3.31
C THR A 212 20.96 -30.15 -4.22
N LYS A 213 20.66 -31.02 -5.20
CA LYS A 213 21.62 -31.54 -6.17
C LYS A 213 22.19 -30.46 -7.07
N PHE A 214 21.37 -29.52 -7.53
CA PHE A 214 21.80 -28.41 -8.39
C PHE A 214 22.79 -27.48 -7.69
N TYR A 215 22.52 -27.08 -6.44
CA TYR A 215 23.36 -26.11 -5.73
C TYR A 215 24.57 -26.70 -5.00
N THR A 216 24.51 -27.98 -4.60
CA THR A 216 25.55 -28.59 -3.74
C THR A 216 26.24 -29.79 -4.37
N GLY A 217 25.71 -30.35 -5.46
CA GLY A 217 26.16 -31.61 -6.05
C GLY A 217 25.81 -32.87 -5.23
N LEU A 218 25.23 -32.71 -4.04
CA LEU A 218 24.85 -33.82 -3.15
C LEU A 218 23.52 -34.46 -3.59
N PRO A 219 23.29 -35.76 -3.32
CA PRO A 219 22.16 -36.49 -3.89
C PRO A 219 20.80 -36.05 -3.33
N ASN A 220 20.73 -35.65 -2.06
CA ASN A 220 19.50 -35.18 -1.39
C ASN A 220 19.83 -34.33 -0.15
N PHE A 221 18.79 -33.74 0.45
CA PHE A 221 18.94 -32.85 1.60
C PHE A 221 19.53 -33.52 2.85
N LEU A 222 19.23 -34.80 3.10
CA LEU A 222 19.74 -35.50 4.28
C LEU A 222 21.27 -35.59 4.28
N VAL A 223 21.88 -35.82 3.10
CA VAL A 223 23.35 -35.82 2.98
C VAL A 223 23.92 -34.42 3.20
N LEU A 224 23.25 -33.37 2.70
CA LEU A 224 23.65 -31.98 2.94
C LEU A 224 23.62 -31.63 4.43
N LEU A 225 22.54 -31.98 5.13
CA LEU A 225 22.40 -31.76 6.58
C LEU A 225 23.47 -32.53 7.38
N GLN A 226 23.78 -33.77 6.99
CA GLN A 226 24.81 -34.56 7.65
C GLN A 226 26.22 -33.95 7.48
N VAL A 227 26.52 -33.38 6.31
CA VAL A 227 27.77 -32.63 6.08
C VAL A 227 27.82 -31.38 6.96
N PHE A 228 26.72 -30.61 7.06
CA PHE A 228 26.66 -29.47 7.96
C PHE A 228 26.94 -29.86 9.42
N GLN A 229 26.31 -30.91 9.95
CA GLN A 229 26.55 -31.40 11.32
C GLN A 229 28.00 -31.84 11.56
N LEU A 230 28.66 -32.44 10.56
CA LEU A 230 30.07 -32.83 10.67
C LEU A 230 31.03 -31.63 10.64
N CYS A 231 30.66 -30.57 9.92
CA CYS A 231 31.46 -29.34 9.82
C CYS A 231 31.17 -28.33 10.95
N GLU A 232 29.96 -28.35 11.54
CA GLU A 232 29.51 -27.47 12.61
C GLU A 232 30.54 -27.23 13.73
N PRO A 233 31.15 -28.25 14.37
CA PRO A 233 32.14 -28.03 15.45
C PRO A 233 33.44 -27.35 14.99
N TYR A 234 33.68 -27.24 13.67
CA TYR A 234 34.85 -26.58 13.09
C TYR A 234 34.52 -25.20 12.49
N ILE A 235 33.25 -24.80 12.46
CA ILE A 235 32.81 -23.48 11.96
C ILE A 235 32.81 -22.50 13.12
N THR A 236 33.79 -21.59 13.15
CA THR A 236 33.81 -20.50 14.13
C THR A 236 32.74 -19.46 13.80
N LEU A 237 31.59 -19.55 14.47
CA LEU A 237 30.58 -18.49 14.45
C LEU A 237 31.17 -17.22 15.07
N SER A 238 31.46 -16.23 14.24
CA SER A 238 31.81 -14.88 14.71
C SER A 238 30.55 -14.21 15.24
N VAL A 239 30.29 -14.41 16.54
CA VAL A 239 29.23 -13.69 17.25
C VAL A 239 29.63 -12.22 17.31
N VAL A 240 29.12 -11.44 16.36
CA VAL A 240 29.15 -9.97 16.43
C VAL A 240 28.18 -9.58 17.55
N PRO A 241 28.64 -8.91 18.63
CA PRO A 241 27.74 -8.41 19.65
C PRO A 241 26.78 -7.39 19.03
N LEU A 242 25.49 -7.52 19.35
CA LEU A 242 24.50 -6.47 19.09
C LEU A 242 24.68 -5.38 20.15
N GLU A 243 25.33 -4.28 19.77
CA GLU A 243 25.22 -2.97 20.44
C GLU A 243 24.06 -2.15 19.84
#